data_AF-R6TR46-F1
#
_entry.id   AF-R6TR46-F1
#
_cell.length_a   1.000
_cell.length_b   1.000
_cell.length_c   1.000
_cell.angle_alpha   90.00
_cell.angle_beta   90.00
_cell.angle_gamma   90.00
#
_symmetry.space_group_name_H-M   'P 1'
#
loop_
_entity.id
_entity.type
_entity.pdbx_description
1 polymer ?
#
loop_
_entity_poly.entity_id
_entity_poly.type
_entity_poly.pdbx_seq_one_letter_code
_entity_poly.pdbx_strand_id
1 'polypeptide(L)'
;MKVARSNEYIYFYAQTGLSIKSVTEENRMALFIGTGDGAFSGFDYVINCKRSGSTTEATVERLSADGSRKVVGTVDMKTENNRIMFAVPRALIGCDRGLVDITFKWADGFTIDGSGKIDIMSFYTSGDAAPIGRFAYVFSEKK
;
A
#
# COMPACT_ATOMS: atom_id res chain seq x y z
N MET A 1 -5.72 10.71 6.19
CA MET A 1 -5.92 9.26 5.99
C MET A 1 -6.73 8.67 7.14
N LYS A 2 -7.37 7.52 6.94
CA LYS A 2 -8.12 6.78 7.97
C LYS A 2 -7.90 5.28 7.76
N VAL A 3 -7.93 4.52 8.85
CA VAL A 3 -7.91 3.05 8.84
C VAL A 3 -9.02 2.55 9.74
N ALA A 4 -9.72 1.52 9.28
CA ALA A 4 -10.77 0.84 10.03
C ALA A 4 -10.70 -0.67 9.76
N ARG A 5 -11.38 -1.48 10.57
CA ARG A 5 -11.39 -2.93 10.38
C ARG A 5 -12.71 -3.57 10.78
N SER A 6 -13.05 -4.63 10.07
CA SER A 6 -14.07 -5.61 10.46
C SER A 6 -13.39 -6.93 10.86
N ASN A 7 -14.17 -7.98 11.08
CA ASN A 7 -13.62 -9.31 11.32
C ASN A 7 -12.88 -9.87 10.10
N GLU A 8 -13.27 -9.46 8.88
CA GLU A 8 -12.79 -10.03 7.62
C GLU A 8 -11.88 -9.08 6.84
N TYR A 9 -12.01 -7.76 7.03
CA TYR A 9 -11.34 -6.76 6.21
C TYR A 9 -10.62 -5.71 7.04
N ILE A 10 -9.55 -5.15 6.46
CA ILE A 10 -8.95 -3.88 6.87
C ILE A 10 -9.19 -2.88 5.75
N TYR A 11 -9.72 -1.71 6.10
CA TYR A 11 -10.06 -0.65 5.18
C TYR A 11 -9.06 0.49 5.32
N PHE A 12 -8.51 0.93 4.19
CA PHE A 12 -7.58 2.04 4.13
C PHE A 12 -8.14 3.16 3.27
N TYR A 13 -8.11 4.38 3.79
CA TYR A 13 -8.58 5.56 3.08
C TYR A 13 -7.51 6.65 3.09
N ALA A 14 -7.21 7.21 1.92
CA ALA A 14 -6.40 8.40 1.78
C ALA A 14 -7.15 9.49 1.00
N GLN A 15 -6.88 10.74 1.38
CA GLN A 15 -7.32 11.91 0.65
C GLN A 15 -6.11 12.81 0.47
N THR A 16 -5.82 13.18 -0.76
CA THR A 16 -4.68 14.02 -1.16
C THR A 16 -5.10 15.49 -1.26
N GLY A 17 -4.13 16.41 -1.21
CA GLY A 17 -4.39 17.84 -1.38
C GLY A 17 -4.85 18.20 -2.81
N LEU A 18 -4.35 17.46 -3.80
CA LEU A 18 -4.70 17.58 -5.20
C LEU A 18 -5.51 16.37 -5.67
N SER A 19 -6.29 16.51 -6.73
CA SER A 19 -6.92 15.37 -7.40
C SER A 19 -5.87 14.32 -7.75
N ILE A 20 -6.22 13.04 -7.53
CA ILE A 20 -5.41 11.92 -8.00
C ILE A 20 -5.49 12.02 -9.52
N LYS A 21 -4.44 12.56 -10.14
CA LYS A 21 -4.42 12.82 -11.58
C LYS A 21 -4.74 11.53 -12.29
N SER A 22 -5.66 11.64 -13.25
CA SER A 22 -6.14 10.51 -14.03
C SER A 22 -4.98 9.71 -14.56
N VAL A 23 -5.18 8.39 -14.65
CA VAL A 23 -5.37 7.80 -15.97
C VAL A 23 -4.06 7.47 -16.71
N THR A 24 -3.08 8.37 -16.72
CA THR A 24 -2.10 8.45 -17.80
C THR A 24 -0.66 8.74 -17.39
N GLU A 25 -0.39 9.29 -16.20
CA GLU A 25 0.99 9.59 -15.78
C GLU A 25 1.32 9.02 -14.42
N GLU A 26 2.52 8.44 -14.36
CA GLU A 26 3.41 7.87 -13.32
C GLU A 26 3.02 7.79 -11.84
N ASN A 27 1.94 8.42 -11.41
CA ASN A 27 1.48 8.47 -10.03
C ASN A 27 0.76 7.17 -9.61
N ARG A 28 1.40 6.44 -8.70
CA ARG A 28 1.00 5.16 -8.13
C ARG A 28 0.74 5.43 -6.66
N MET A 29 -0.44 5.97 -6.33
CA MET A 29 -0.90 6.04 -4.94
C MET A 29 -0.96 4.61 -4.35
N ALA A 30 0.18 4.15 -3.85
CA ALA A 30 0.42 2.78 -3.44
C ALA A 30 0.39 2.70 -1.93
N LEU A 31 -0.17 1.59 -1.43
CA LEU A 31 -0.24 1.31 0.00
C LEU A 31 0.71 0.16 0.31
N PHE A 32 1.74 0.45 1.10
CA PHE A 32 2.66 -0.54 1.65
C PHE A 32 2.13 -1.01 3.01
N ILE A 33 2.18 -2.32 3.27
CA ILE A 33 1.70 -2.94 4.50
C ILE A 33 2.79 -3.87 5.04
N GLY A 34 3.17 -3.69 6.30
CA GLY A 34 3.97 -4.62 7.06
C GLY A 34 3.09 -5.41 8.02
N THR A 35 3.25 -6.73 8.03
CA THR A 35 2.48 -7.67 8.86
C THR A 35 3.38 -8.38 9.88
N GLY A 36 4.66 -8.00 9.96
CA GLY A 36 5.62 -8.46 10.96
C GLY A 36 6.73 -9.37 10.39
N ASP A 37 6.60 -9.85 9.16
CA ASP A 37 7.67 -10.63 8.51
C ASP A 37 8.84 -9.71 8.10
N GLY A 38 8.53 -8.46 7.76
CA GLY A 38 9.49 -7.38 7.55
C GLY A 38 10.33 -7.50 6.28
N ALA A 39 9.81 -8.13 5.22
CA ALA A 39 10.57 -8.51 4.03
C ALA A 39 11.36 -7.35 3.40
N PHE A 40 10.68 -6.30 2.90
CA PHE A 40 11.31 -5.16 2.24
C PHE A 40 11.21 -3.91 3.12
N SER A 41 12.30 -3.57 3.82
CA SER A 41 12.35 -2.38 4.68
C SER A 41 11.18 -2.30 5.68
N GLY A 42 10.73 -3.44 6.20
CA GLY A 42 9.61 -3.53 7.13
C GLY A 42 8.23 -3.71 6.48
N PHE A 43 8.14 -3.81 5.15
CA PHE A 43 6.89 -4.05 4.44
C PHE A 43 6.88 -5.43 3.76
N ASP A 44 5.72 -6.07 3.82
CA ASP A 44 5.49 -7.42 3.32
C ASP A 44 4.64 -7.42 2.05
N TYR A 45 3.78 -6.41 1.91
CA TYR A 45 2.85 -6.25 0.79
C TYR A 45 2.85 -4.83 0.25
N VAL A 46 2.55 -4.70 -1.03
CA VAL A 46 2.21 -3.43 -1.67
C VAL A 46 0.94 -3.57 -2.50
N ILE A 47 0.03 -2.61 -2.35
CA ILE A 47 -1.23 -2.54 -3.09
C ILE A 47 -1.16 -1.39 -4.08
N ASN A 48 -1.69 -1.60 -5.28
CA ASN A 48 -1.74 -0.59 -6.35
C ASN A 48 -0.35 -0.09 -6.79
N CYS A 49 0.68 -0.95 -6.71
CA CYS A 49 2.03 -0.64 -7.21
C CYS A 49 2.12 -0.83 -8.74
N LYS A 50 1.51 -1.91 -9.26
CA LYS A 50 1.17 -2.03 -10.68
C LYS A 50 -0.23 -1.46 -10.93
N ARG A 51 -0.33 -0.57 -11.90
CA ARG A 51 -1.60 0.03 -12.31
C ARG A 51 -2.51 -1.04 -12.91
N SER A 52 -3.70 -1.20 -12.34
CA SER A 52 -4.75 -2.07 -12.89
C SER A 52 -5.47 -1.43 -14.08
N GLY A 53 -5.35 -0.10 -14.26
CA GLY A 53 -6.21 0.68 -15.15
C GLY A 53 -7.68 0.74 -14.68
N SER A 54 -7.97 0.10 -13.54
CA SER A 54 -9.28 0.04 -12.91
C SER A 54 -9.41 1.12 -11.84
N THR A 55 -10.63 1.63 -11.66
CA THR A 55 -11.00 2.49 -10.54
C THR A 55 -11.70 1.70 -9.42
N THR A 56 -11.96 0.42 -9.66
CA THR A 56 -12.74 -0.48 -8.78
C THR A 56 -11.93 -1.62 -8.19
N GLU A 57 -10.73 -1.89 -8.72
CA GLU A 57 -9.88 -3.00 -8.29
C GLU A 57 -8.39 -2.61 -8.32
N ALA A 58 -7.63 -3.07 -7.34
CA ALA A 58 -6.18 -2.94 -7.28
C ALA A 58 -5.48 -4.29 -7.07
N THR A 59 -4.27 -4.42 -7.61
CA THR A 59 -3.43 -5.60 -7.37
C THR A 59 -2.79 -5.54 -5.98
N VAL A 60 -2.65 -6.71 -5.36
CA VAL A 60 -1.85 -6.93 -4.16
C VAL A 60 -0.63 -7.75 -4.54
N GLU A 61 0.55 -7.24 -4.21
CA GLU A 61 1.82 -7.86 -4.52
C GLU A 61 2.59 -8.14 -3.21
N ARG A 62 3.11 -9.35 -3.05
CA ARG A 62 4.02 -9.71 -1.96
C ARG A 62 5.42 -9.21 -2.31
N LEU A 63 6.07 -8.57 -1.34
CA LEU A 63 7.42 -8.04 -1.46
C LEU A 63 8.47 -9.07 -1.03
N SER A 64 9.57 -9.12 -1.77
CA SER A 64 10.81 -9.80 -1.38
C SER A 64 11.80 -8.80 -0.79
N ALA A 65 12.80 -9.28 -0.04
CA ALA A 65 13.77 -8.42 0.64
C ALA A 65 14.56 -7.47 -0.29
N ASP A 66 14.70 -7.82 -1.56
CA ASP A 66 15.39 -7.00 -2.56
C ASP A 66 14.49 -5.95 -3.24
N GLY A 67 13.23 -5.83 -2.83
CA GLY A 67 12.25 -4.92 -3.43
C GLY A 67 11.60 -5.44 -4.71
N SER A 68 11.89 -6.69 -5.11
CA SER A 68 11.08 -7.39 -6.11
C SER A 68 9.70 -7.74 -5.54
N ARG A 69 8.73 -7.96 -6.43
CA ARG A 69 7.33 -8.16 -6.05
C ARG A 69 6.63 -9.20 -6.92
N LYS A 70 5.67 -9.91 -6.34
CA LYS A 70 4.86 -10.94 -7.03
C LYS A 70 3.39 -10.75 -6.69
N VAL A 71 2.53 -10.71 -7.70
CA VAL A 71 1.07 -10.63 -7.52
C VAL A 71 0.56 -11.85 -6.74
N VAL A 72 -0.21 -11.60 -5.69
CA VAL A 72 -0.85 -12.62 -4.84
C VAL A 72 -2.37 -12.52 -4.80
N GLY A 73 -2.95 -11.45 -5.33
CA GLY A 73 -4.40 -11.29 -5.45
C GLY A 73 -4.81 -9.89 -5.88
N THR A 74 -6.09 -9.60 -5.74
CA THR A 74 -6.69 -8.28 -5.95
C THR A 74 -7.54 -7.88 -4.77
N VAL A 75 -7.82 -6.58 -4.66
CA VAL A 75 -8.71 -5.99 -3.65
C VAL A 75 -9.67 -5.00 -4.28
N ASP A 76 -10.84 -4.86 -3.69
CA ASP A 76 -11.76 -3.79 -4.05
C ASP A 76 -11.12 -2.44 -3.76
N MET A 77 -11.22 -1.55 -4.74
CA MET A 77 -10.74 -0.18 -4.69
C MET A 77 -11.89 0.77 -5.03
N LYS A 78 -11.83 2.00 -4.52
CA LYS A 78 -12.58 3.10 -5.13
C LYS A 78 -11.70 4.33 -5.19
N THR A 79 -11.55 4.89 -6.39
CA THR A 79 -10.91 6.21 -6.60
C THR A 79 -11.96 7.23 -7.01
N GLU A 80 -12.00 8.37 -6.31
CA GLU A 80 -12.92 9.47 -6.60
C GLU A 80 -12.26 10.81 -6.31
N ASN A 81 -12.00 11.62 -7.36
CA ASN A 81 -11.30 12.91 -7.26
C ASN A 81 -9.93 12.78 -6.59
N ASN A 82 -9.77 13.31 -5.37
CA ASN A 82 -8.57 13.27 -4.55
C ASN A 82 -8.61 12.17 -3.48
N ARG A 83 -9.48 11.17 -3.63
CA ARG A 83 -9.73 10.13 -2.61
C ARG A 83 -9.49 8.75 -3.20
N ILE A 84 -8.89 7.88 -2.38
CA ILE A 84 -8.71 6.47 -2.68
C ILE A 84 -9.03 5.64 -1.45
N MET A 85 -9.70 4.51 -1.66
CA MET A 85 -10.02 3.54 -0.62
C MET A 85 -9.72 2.12 -1.10
N PHE A 86 -9.25 1.28 -0.19
CA PHE A 86 -9.09 -0.16 -0.38
C PHE A 86 -9.85 -0.94 0.69
N ALA A 87 -10.46 -2.06 0.30
CA ALA A 87 -10.97 -3.08 1.22
C ALA A 87 -10.08 -4.33 1.12
N VAL A 88 -9.19 -4.51 2.10
CA VAL A 88 -8.17 -5.56 2.08
C VAL A 88 -8.65 -6.76 2.90
N PRO A 89 -8.92 -7.93 2.29
CA PRO A 89 -9.23 -9.14 3.04
C PRO A 89 -8.06 -9.50 3.96
N ARG A 90 -8.33 -9.72 5.25
CA ARG A 90 -7.31 -10.06 6.24
C ARG A 90 -6.55 -11.33 5.86
N ALA A 91 -7.25 -12.33 5.32
CA ALA A 91 -6.67 -13.59 4.87
C ALA A 91 -5.66 -13.41 3.72
N LEU A 92 -5.84 -12.40 2.86
CA LEU A 92 -4.93 -12.13 1.75
C LEU A 92 -3.54 -11.66 2.20
N ILE A 93 -3.49 -11.01 3.37
CA ILE A 93 -2.25 -10.49 3.96
C ILE A 93 -1.82 -11.25 5.23
N GLY A 94 -2.41 -12.42 5.50
CA GLY A 94 -2.03 -13.26 6.65
C GLY A 94 -2.41 -12.68 8.02
N CYS A 95 -3.39 -11.77 8.07
CA CYS A 95 -3.87 -11.14 9.30
C CYS A 95 -5.25 -11.65 9.74
N ASP A 96 -5.70 -12.82 9.29
CA ASP A 96 -7.02 -13.40 9.55
C ASP A 96 -7.19 -13.97 10.96
N ARG A 97 -6.11 -14.05 11.74
CA ARG A 97 -6.11 -14.60 13.11
C ARG A 97 -5.76 -13.54 14.13
N GLY A 98 -6.48 -13.55 15.25
CA GLY A 98 -6.18 -12.69 16.40
C GLY A 98 -6.49 -11.21 16.17
N LEU A 99 -5.82 -10.38 16.96
CA LEU A 99 -5.89 -8.93 16.89
C LEU A 99 -5.07 -8.42 15.70
N VAL A 100 -5.57 -7.38 15.04
CA VAL A 100 -4.82 -6.67 14.00
C VAL A 100 -3.64 -5.95 14.66
N ASP A 101 -2.45 -6.18 14.14
CA ASP A 101 -1.22 -5.44 14.44
C ASP A 101 -0.40 -5.34 13.17
N ILE A 102 -0.46 -4.17 12.51
CA ILE A 102 0.17 -3.93 11.22
C ILE A 102 0.84 -2.57 11.17
N THR A 103 1.80 -2.43 10.28
CA THR A 103 2.34 -1.15 9.86
C THR A 103 1.89 -0.81 8.45
N PHE A 104 1.75 0.47 8.12
CA PHE A 104 1.41 0.88 6.76
C PHE A 104 1.98 2.25 6.36
N LYS A 105 2.10 2.45 5.04
CA LYS A 105 2.57 3.70 4.41
C LYS A 105 1.85 3.92 3.09
N TRP A 106 1.50 5.17 2.83
CA TRP A 106 1.15 5.62 1.48
C TRP A 106 2.39 6.19 0.79
N ALA A 107 2.64 5.83 -0.45
CA ALA A 107 3.68 6.43 -1.25
C ALA A 107 3.21 6.63 -2.70
N ASP A 108 3.65 7.70 -3.32
CA ASP A 108 3.46 8.04 -4.72
C ASP A 108 4.79 8.55 -5.32
N GLY A 109 4.99 8.48 -6.64
CA GLY A 109 6.18 9.01 -7.32
C GLY A 109 7.51 8.34 -6.96
N PHE A 110 7.48 7.18 -6.30
CA PHE A 110 8.69 6.44 -5.94
C PHE A 110 9.27 5.68 -7.14
N THR A 111 10.58 5.47 -7.12
CA THR A 111 11.31 4.85 -8.21
C THR A 111 11.16 3.34 -8.19
N ILE A 112 10.87 2.79 -9.38
CA ILE A 112 11.05 1.37 -9.68
C ILE A 112 12.16 1.28 -10.72
N ASP A 113 13.22 0.54 -10.41
CA ASP A 113 14.40 0.46 -11.26
C ASP A 113 14.13 -0.33 -12.56
N GLY A 114 15.12 -0.35 -13.46
CA GLY A 114 15.02 -1.07 -14.74
C GLY A 114 14.86 -2.60 -14.60
N SER A 115 15.07 -3.16 -13.41
CA SER A 115 14.83 -4.57 -13.09
C SER A 115 13.45 -4.81 -12.45
N GLY A 116 12.65 -3.76 -12.27
CA GLY A 116 11.31 -3.84 -11.70
C GLY A 116 11.26 -3.78 -10.17
N LYS A 117 12.39 -3.53 -9.50
CA LYS A 117 12.48 -3.49 -8.04
C LYS A 117 12.21 -2.09 -7.52
N ILE A 118 11.59 -2.00 -6.35
CA ILE A 118 11.31 -0.73 -5.68
C ILE A 118 12.61 -0.20 -5.06
N ASP A 119 12.95 1.05 -5.34
CA ASP A 119 14.04 1.74 -4.65
C ASP A 119 13.49 2.46 -3.40
N ILE A 120 13.78 1.92 -2.22
CA ILE A 120 13.34 2.50 -0.94
C ILE A 120 13.89 3.91 -0.70
N MET A 121 15.04 4.27 -1.29
CA MET A 121 15.65 5.58 -1.07
C MET A 121 14.85 6.69 -1.72
N SER A 122 14.08 6.38 -2.77
CA SER A 122 13.19 7.34 -3.42
C SER A 122 12.08 7.88 -2.51
N PHE A 123 11.76 7.20 -1.39
CA PHE A 123 10.81 7.70 -0.37
C PHE A 123 11.32 8.93 0.41
N TYR A 124 12.59 9.30 0.25
CA TYR A 124 13.20 10.48 0.87
C TYR A 124 13.36 11.66 -0.09
N THR A 125 13.37 11.42 -1.40
CA THR A 125 13.88 12.38 -2.38
C THR A 125 12.84 12.79 -3.41
N SER A 126 12.25 11.82 -4.11
CA SER A 126 11.38 12.07 -5.26
C SER A 126 9.95 11.59 -5.05
N GLY A 127 9.73 10.67 -4.10
CA GLY A 127 8.41 10.14 -3.79
C GLY A 127 7.71 10.92 -2.69
N ASP A 128 6.43 11.21 -2.90
CA ASP A 128 5.54 11.69 -1.85
C ASP A 128 5.18 10.52 -0.93
N ALA A 129 5.76 10.51 0.27
CA ALA A 129 5.56 9.44 1.24
C ALA A 129 4.85 9.96 2.50
N ALA A 130 3.82 9.24 2.92
CA ALA A 130 3.11 9.49 4.16
C ALA A 130 3.12 8.21 5.02
N PRO A 131 3.94 8.13 6.09
CA PRO A 131 4.87 9.17 6.57
C PRO A 131 6.16 9.23 5.74
N ILE A 132 7.01 10.23 5.96
CA ILE A 132 8.26 10.43 5.19
C ILE A 132 9.28 9.28 5.37
N GLY A 133 10.12 9.04 4.36
CA GLY A 133 11.27 8.14 4.46
C GLY A 133 10.88 6.68 4.72
N ARG A 134 11.54 6.02 5.68
CA ARG A 134 11.24 4.62 6.09
C ARG A 134 10.29 4.50 7.28
N PHE A 135 9.71 5.60 7.76
CA PHE A 135 8.71 5.51 8.81
C PHE A 135 7.43 4.82 8.30
N ALA A 136 6.66 4.26 9.21
CA ALA A 136 5.35 3.69 8.94
C ALA A 136 4.37 4.07 10.07
N TYR A 137 3.09 4.16 9.75
CA TYR A 137 2.05 4.22 10.78
C TYR A 137 1.82 2.84 11.36
N VAL A 138 1.40 2.77 12.62
CA VAL A 138 1.00 1.54 13.29
C VAL A 138 -0.53 1.54 13.42
N PHE A 139 -1.17 0.43 13.06
CA PHE A 139 -2.58 0.18 13.34
C PHE A 139 -2.69 -1.15 14.09
N SER A 140 -2.97 -1.03 15.40
CA SER A 140 -2.99 -2.16 16.32
C SER A 140 -4.24 -2.14 17.20
N GLU A 141 -4.81 -3.30 17.47
CA GLU A 141 -5.85 -3.47 18.48
C GLU A 141 -5.24 -3.74 19.86
N LYS A 142 -5.85 -3.16 20.90
CA LYS A 142 -5.52 -3.50 22.29
C LYS A 142 -6.52 -4.54 22.79
N LYS A 143 -6.03 -5.49 23.58
CA LYS A 143 -6.87 -6.38 24.37
C LYS A 143 -7.61 -5.61 25.46
#